data_AF-A0A959VIA2-F1
#
_entry.id   AF-A0A959VIA2-F1
#
_cell.length_a   1.000
_cell.length_b   1.000
_cell.length_c   1.000
_cell.angle_alpha   90.00
_cell.angle_beta   90.00
_cell.angle_gamma   90.00
#
_symmetry.space_group_name_H-M   'P 1'
#
loop_
_entity.id
_entity.type
_entity.pdbx_description
1 polymer ?
#
loop_
_entity_poly.entity_id
_entity_poly.type
_entity_poly.pdbx_seq_one_letter_code
_entity_poly.pdbx_strand_id
1 'polypeptide(L)'
;HQAEPVPRDQVIRDLWPNDESANERNRLSVTAYMLRQYLENCGLGGEMVCSERDLIWIDKGKTPVDAEEFLRLYQKGNEDSKKKSEHWHKAFDLYFGSLLAGCTDLWIEAYRNMHSLAFQKIARHLATEAVHEGNFERAFAILKRAIDLEPESDQILALLLRWGSTAGETDLARQAAFALRRIWCTALEIQHPDLLPIMESVLPPGAMTQTDSPTLAACVVDSSTAPHLASYAREYGLELGKTGDFAIAANPVITQKLSKQILRNHPEARILIAMQIMDRNEPLSKWVRNYHRSVKPGETWVTRGAGAVLLDHDESTRLQVRENRKCYRILA
;
A
#
# COMPACT_ATOMS: atom_id res chain seq x y z
N HIS A 1 29.61 2.53 -4.16
CA HIS A 1 31.06 2.31 -4.33
C HIS A 1 31.31 1.30 -5.45
N GLN A 2 31.32 1.75 -6.70
CA GLN A 2 31.55 0.85 -7.83
C GLN A 2 32.93 1.11 -8.41
N ALA A 3 33.68 0.05 -8.71
CA ALA A 3 35.10 0.12 -9.09
C ALA A 3 36.01 0.84 -8.07
N GLU A 4 35.48 1.20 -6.89
CA GLU A 4 36.23 1.75 -5.77
C GLU A 4 36.53 0.63 -4.78
N PRO A 5 37.81 0.38 -4.46
CA PRO A 5 38.19 -0.51 -3.38
C PRO A 5 37.55 -0.09 -2.06
N VAL A 6 36.76 -0.98 -1.45
CA VAL A 6 36.14 -0.76 -0.14
C VAL A 6 36.87 -1.61 0.90
N PRO A 7 37.16 -1.07 2.10
CA PRO A 7 37.70 -1.86 3.20
C PRO A 7 36.80 -3.04 3.54
N ARG A 8 37.37 -4.24 3.68
CA ARG A 8 36.64 -5.46 4.05
C ARG A 8 35.86 -5.28 5.36
N ASP A 9 36.47 -4.60 6.33
CA ASP A 9 35.82 -4.32 7.63
C ASP A 9 34.61 -3.40 7.47
N GLN A 10 34.58 -2.51 6.47
CA GLN A 10 33.41 -1.70 6.16
C GLN A 10 32.29 -2.58 5.57
N VAL A 11 32.61 -3.42 4.58
CA VAL A 11 31.65 -4.33 3.95
C VAL A 11 31.06 -5.30 4.98
N ILE A 12 31.86 -5.79 5.92
CA ILE A 12 31.41 -6.65 7.02
C ILE A 12 30.38 -5.92 7.90
N ARG A 13 30.70 -4.69 8.34
CA ARG A 13 29.76 -3.88 9.14
C ARG A 13 28.45 -3.60 8.41
N ASP A 14 28.51 -3.37 7.10
CA ASP A 14 27.33 -3.05 6.30
C ASP A 14 26.45 -4.29 6.04
N LEU A 15 27.04 -5.46 5.81
CA LEU A 15 26.31 -6.70 5.53
C LEU A 15 25.84 -7.44 6.80
N TRP A 16 26.60 -7.31 7.89
CA TRP A 16 26.35 -8.04 9.15
C TRP A 16 26.53 -7.13 10.37
N PRO A 17 25.73 -6.06 10.52
CA PRO A 17 25.90 -5.05 11.57
C PRO A 17 25.74 -5.58 13.01
N ASN A 18 25.10 -6.74 13.19
CA ASN A 18 24.78 -7.34 14.49
C ASN A 18 25.47 -8.70 14.72
N ASP A 19 26.44 -9.06 13.90
CA ASP A 19 27.19 -10.31 14.05
C ASP A 19 28.39 -10.04 14.99
N GLU A 20 28.45 -10.75 16.12
CA GLU A 20 29.56 -10.67 17.09
C GLU A 20 30.51 -11.88 16.96
N SER A 21 30.38 -12.67 15.88
CA SER A 21 31.18 -13.88 15.70
C SER A 21 32.64 -13.55 15.38
N ALA A 22 33.57 -14.32 15.96
CA ALA A 22 35.00 -14.15 15.73
C ALA A 22 35.48 -14.40 14.27
N ASN A 23 34.58 -14.73 13.33
CA ASN A 23 34.89 -15.25 11.99
C ASN A 23 34.29 -14.43 10.83
N GLU A 24 33.90 -13.18 11.04
CA GLU A 24 33.32 -12.28 10.02
C GLU A 24 34.15 -12.20 8.71
N ARG A 25 35.48 -12.14 8.81
CA ARG A 25 36.38 -12.11 7.63
C ARG A 25 36.33 -13.40 6.81
N ASN A 26 36.18 -14.54 7.47
CA ASN A 26 36.02 -15.82 6.79
C ASN A 26 34.66 -15.86 6.06
N ARG A 27 33.60 -15.38 6.72
CA ARG A 27 32.26 -15.29 6.13
C ARG A 27 32.26 -14.43 4.87
N LEU A 28 32.86 -13.24 4.91
CA LEU A 28 33.01 -12.40 3.72
C LEU A 28 33.76 -13.12 2.59
N SER A 29 34.80 -13.87 2.92
CA SER A 29 35.60 -14.60 1.91
C SER A 29 34.80 -15.72 1.25
N VAL A 30 33.99 -16.46 2.01
CA VAL A 30 33.06 -17.47 1.49
C VAL A 30 31.99 -16.83 0.61
N THR A 31 31.36 -15.73 1.05
CA THR A 31 30.36 -15.00 0.27
C THR A 31 30.95 -14.49 -1.05
N ALA A 32 32.16 -13.92 -1.02
CA ALA A 32 32.85 -13.46 -2.22
C ALA A 32 33.16 -14.61 -3.18
N TYR A 33 33.60 -15.76 -2.67
CA TYR A 33 33.81 -16.95 -3.49
C TYR A 33 32.53 -17.45 -4.15
N MET A 34 31.43 -17.56 -3.40
CA MET A 34 30.12 -17.94 -3.94
C MET A 34 29.66 -16.96 -5.01
N LEU A 35 29.82 -15.65 -4.79
CA LEU A 35 29.46 -14.63 -5.77
C LEU A 35 30.24 -14.81 -7.08
N ARG A 36 31.55 -15.11 -7.01
CA ARG A 36 32.35 -15.40 -8.22
C ARG A 36 31.79 -16.58 -9.00
N GLN A 37 31.49 -17.68 -8.32
CA GLN A 37 30.92 -18.87 -8.97
C GLN A 37 29.57 -18.57 -9.60
N TYR A 38 28.71 -17.79 -8.93
CA TYR A 38 27.42 -17.39 -9.48
C TYR A 38 27.58 -16.52 -10.73
N LEU A 39 28.50 -15.57 -10.72
CA LEU A 39 28.78 -14.75 -11.89
C LEU A 39 29.26 -15.63 -13.05
N GLU A 40 30.24 -16.51 -12.82
CA GLU A 40 30.78 -17.42 -13.84
C GLU A 40 29.67 -18.27 -14.49
N ASN A 41 28.77 -18.82 -13.66
CA ASN A 41 27.64 -19.61 -14.13
C ASN A 41 26.62 -18.79 -14.95
N CYS A 42 26.51 -17.50 -14.69
CA CYS A 42 25.71 -16.57 -15.48
C CYS A 42 26.43 -16.06 -16.75
N GLY A 43 27.64 -16.56 -17.04
CA GLY A 43 28.47 -16.07 -18.13
C GLY A 43 29.07 -14.68 -17.87
N LEU A 44 29.02 -14.20 -16.63
CA LEU A 44 29.68 -12.99 -16.15
C LEU A 44 31.01 -13.41 -15.52
N GLY A 45 32.11 -12.74 -15.83
CA GLY A 45 33.43 -13.16 -15.34
C GLY A 45 33.52 -13.17 -13.81
N GLY A 46 33.97 -14.26 -13.20
CA GLY A 46 34.22 -14.33 -11.75
C GLY A 46 35.29 -13.33 -11.30
N GLU A 47 36.17 -12.91 -12.21
CA GLU A 47 37.15 -11.86 -12.04
C GLU A 47 36.54 -10.48 -11.71
N MET A 48 35.23 -10.28 -11.97
CA MET A 48 34.52 -9.06 -11.59
C MET A 48 34.54 -8.83 -10.07
N VAL A 49 34.66 -9.87 -9.24
CA VAL A 49 34.83 -9.73 -7.78
C VAL A 49 36.31 -9.68 -7.44
N CYS A 50 36.85 -8.47 -7.43
CA CYS A 50 38.24 -8.21 -7.14
C CYS A 50 38.49 -8.10 -5.63
N SER A 51 39.66 -8.51 -5.17
CA SER A 51 40.04 -8.36 -3.77
C SER A 51 41.55 -8.27 -3.60
N GLU A 52 41.98 -7.36 -2.74
CA GLU A 52 43.33 -7.28 -2.17
C GLU A 52 43.27 -7.48 -0.65
N ARG A 53 44.41 -7.56 0.04
CA ARG A 53 44.52 -7.93 1.47
C ARG A 53 43.33 -7.48 2.32
N ASP A 54 43.11 -6.17 2.40
CA ASP A 54 42.05 -5.57 3.21
C ASP A 54 40.97 -4.86 2.37
N LEU A 55 40.97 -5.06 1.04
CA LEU A 55 40.07 -4.38 0.12
C LEU A 55 39.26 -5.38 -0.73
N ILE A 56 38.03 -4.99 -1.06
CA ILE A 56 37.16 -5.73 -1.98
C ILE A 56 36.39 -4.73 -2.84
N TRP A 57 36.20 -5.04 -4.12
CA TRP A 57 35.38 -4.25 -5.03
C TRP A 57 34.80 -5.10 -6.14
N ILE A 58 33.80 -4.54 -6.82
CA ILE A 58 33.27 -5.10 -8.06
C ILE A 58 33.82 -4.27 -9.22
N ASP A 59 34.64 -4.90 -10.07
CA ASP A 59 35.00 -4.36 -11.38
C ASP A 59 34.00 -4.89 -12.41
N LYS A 60 33.01 -4.05 -12.72
CA LYS A 60 32.00 -4.38 -13.72
C LYS A 60 32.52 -4.25 -15.15
N GLY A 61 33.70 -3.66 -15.38
CA GLY A 61 34.20 -3.32 -16.71
C GLY A 61 33.18 -2.51 -17.51
N LYS A 62 32.75 -3.06 -18.66
CA LYS A 62 31.71 -2.48 -19.53
C LYS A 62 30.31 -3.06 -19.30
N THR A 63 30.14 -3.91 -18.28
CA THR A 63 28.87 -4.57 -18.00
C THR A 63 27.85 -3.50 -17.59
N PRO A 64 26.74 -3.36 -18.33
CA PRO A 64 25.72 -2.38 -18.02
C PRO A 64 24.98 -2.77 -16.74
N VAL A 65 24.67 -1.76 -15.92
CA VAL A 65 23.80 -1.90 -14.74
C VAL A 65 22.60 -0.99 -15.00
N ASP A 66 21.42 -1.58 -14.98
CA ASP A 66 20.14 -0.93 -15.29
C ASP A 66 19.86 0.28 -14.39
N ALA A 67 20.04 0.16 -13.08
CA ALA A 67 19.82 1.22 -12.10
C ALA A 67 20.69 2.46 -12.38
N GLU A 68 21.94 2.24 -12.79
CA GLU A 68 22.83 3.35 -13.15
C GLU A 68 22.50 3.94 -14.51
N GLU A 69 22.23 3.09 -15.50
CA GLU A 69 21.86 3.55 -16.83
C GLU A 69 20.57 4.37 -16.78
N PHE A 70 19.62 3.97 -15.94
CA PHE A 70 18.41 4.73 -15.61
C PHE A 70 18.74 6.14 -15.10
N LEU A 71 19.57 6.27 -14.05
CA LEU A 71 19.95 7.57 -13.50
C LEU A 71 20.75 8.41 -14.50
N ARG A 72 21.64 7.78 -15.27
CA ARG A 72 22.43 8.44 -16.30
C ARG A 72 21.55 9.03 -17.40
N LEU A 73 20.53 8.29 -17.84
CA LEU A 73 19.55 8.77 -18.82
C LEU A 73 18.67 9.88 -18.23
N TYR A 74 18.25 9.74 -16.97
CA TYR A 74 17.53 10.79 -16.27
C TYR A 74 18.34 12.11 -16.21
N GLN A 75 19.61 12.03 -15.83
CA GLN A 75 20.54 13.18 -15.79
C GLN A 75 20.75 13.80 -17.17
N LYS A 76 21.04 13.00 -18.21
CA LYS A 76 21.19 13.50 -19.58
C LYS A 76 19.95 14.24 -20.08
N GLY A 77 18.75 13.77 -19.75
CA GLY A 77 17.53 14.49 -20.10
C GLY A 77 17.31 15.79 -19.32
N ASN A 78 17.93 15.95 -18.13
CA ASN A 78 17.95 17.25 -17.45
C ASN A 78 18.97 18.22 -18.09
N GLU A 79 20.05 17.71 -18.67
CA GLU A 79 21.13 18.51 -19.30
C GLU A 79 20.80 18.94 -20.73
N ASP A 80 20.28 18.03 -21.56
CA ASP A 80 19.93 18.29 -22.96
C ASP A 80 18.41 18.41 -23.11
N SER A 81 17.90 19.65 -23.07
CA SER A 81 16.48 19.92 -23.22
C SER A 81 15.91 19.51 -24.59
N LYS A 82 16.73 19.45 -25.65
CA LYS A 82 16.27 19.06 -27.00
C LYS A 82 16.05 17.56 -27.13
N LYS A 83 16.84 16.77 -26.38
CA LYS A 83 16.75 15.30 -26.38
C LYS A 83 16.18 14.73 -25.08
N LYS A 84 15.59 15.59 -24.25
CA LYS A 84 15.06 15.23 -22.94
C LYS A 84 14.09 14.07 -23.02
N SER A 85 13.07 14.17 -23.86
CA SER A 85 12.03 13.13 -24.00
C SER A 85 12.61 11.82 -24.54
N GLU A 86 13.59 11.87 -25.45
CA GLU A 86 14.28 10.67 -25.95
C GLU A 86 15.04 9.94 -24.83
N HIS A 87 15.78 10.68 -24.00
CA HIS A 87 16.51 10.11 -22.87
C HIS A 87 15.56 9.59 -21.80
N TRP A 88 14.51 10.34 -21.49
CA TRP A 88 13.54 9.98 -20.47
C TRP A 88 12.63 8.83 -20.89
N HIS A 89 12.35 8.65 -22.18
CA HIS A 89 11.69 7.43 -22.66
C HIS A 89 12.54 6.19 -22.39
N LYS A 90 13.83 6.22 -22.72
CA LYS A 90 14.74 5.10 -22.44
C LYS A 90 14.86 4.82 -20.94
N ALA A 91 14.90 5.86 -20.11
CA ALA A 91 14.91 5.70 -18.66
C ALA A 91 13.61 5.08 -18.16
N PHE A 92 12.45 5.54 -18.65
CA PHE A 92 11.14 4.99 -18.31
C PHE A 92 11.09 3.49 -18.59
N ASP A 93 11.63 3.02 -19.71
CA ASP A 93 11.63 1.60 -20.10
C ASP A 93 12.57 0.71 -19.28
N LEU A 94 13.61 1.27 -18.66
CA LEU A 94 14.52 0.53 -17.78
C LEU A 94 13.98 0.35 -16.35
N TYR A 95 12.94 1.11 -15.97
CA TYR A 95 12.41 1.05 -14.61
C TYR A 95 11.36 -0.06 -14.46
N PHE A 96 11.66 -1.04 -13.62
CA PHE A 96 10.80 -2.21 -13.36
C PHE A 96 10.25 -2.28 -11.92
N GLY A 97 10.47 -1.24 -11.11
CA GLY A 97 9.98 -1.15 -9.74
C GLY A 97 11.09 -0.78 -8.74
N SER A 98 10.80 -1.01 -7.47
CA SER A 98 11.70 -0.62 -6.37
C SER A 98 13.09 -1.28 -6.49
N LEU A 99 14.13 -0.47 -6.32
CA LEU A 99 15.52 -0.91 -6.37
C LEU A 99 15.79 -1.99 -5.30
N LEU A 100 16.35 -3.12 -5.72
CA LEU A 100 16.64 -4.28 -4.86
C LEU A 100 15.42 -4.71 -4.03
N ALA A 101 14.25 -4.83 -4.65
CA ALA A 101 13.04 -5.30 -3.98
C ALA A 101 13.32 -6.59 -3.17
N GLY A 102 13.12 -6.54 -1.85
CA GLY A 102 13.44 -7.63 -0.91
C GLY A 102 14.61 -7.36 0.03
N CYS A 103 15.49 -6.40 -0.28
CA CYS A 103 16.49 -5.91 0.67
C CYS A 103 15.82 -4.99 1.71
N THR A 104 15.99 -5.27 3.00
CA THR A 104 15.37 -4.49 4.09
C THR A 104 16.35 -3.56 4.80
N ASP A 105 17.59 -3.44 4.28
CA ASP A 105 18.63 -2.66 4.93
C ASP A 105 18.39 -1.16 4.75
N LEU A 106 18.56 -0.39 5.83
CA LEU A 106 18.21 1.04 5.83
C LEU A 106 19.04 1.87 4.84
N TRP A 107 20.25 1.43 4.49
CA TRP A 107 21.11 2.15 3.57
C TRP A 107 20.54 2.23 2.14
N ILE A 108 19.69 1.27 1.72
CA ILE A 108 19.15 1.26 0.36
C ILE A 108 17.98 2.26 0.20
N GLU A 109 17.35 2.68 1.28
CA GLU A 109 16.16 3.54 1.25
C GLU A 109 16.41 4.89 0.57
N ALA A 110 17.57 5.51 0.82
CA ALA A 110 17.94 6.76 0.15
C ALA A 110 18.05 6.58 -1.38
N TYR A 111 18.59 5.45 -1.83
CA TYR A 111 18.71 5.15 -3.26
C TYR A 111 17.35 4.82 -3.87
N ARG A 112 16.49 4.05 -3.18
CA ARG A 112 15.10 3.79 -3.62
C ARG A 112 14.34 5.08 -3.81
N ASN A 113 14.37 5.96 -2.82
CA ASN A 113 13.71 7.27 -2.88
C ASN A 113 14.22 8.10 -4.06
N MET A 114 15.53 8.15 -4.27
CA MET A 114 16.11 8.87 -5.42
C MET A 114 15.61 8.33 -6.76
N HIS A 115 15.58 7.00 -6.94
CA HIS A 115 15.13 6.37 -8.17
C HIS A 115 13.63 6.53 -8.39
N SER A 116 12.81 6.32 -7.34
CA SER A 116 11.36 6.50 -7.39
C SER A 116 11.01 7.95 -7.75
N LEU A 117 11.60 8.95 -7.08
CA LEU A 117 11.36 10.36 -7.39
C LEU A 117 11.74 10.73 -8.84
N ALA A 118 12.86 10.20 -9.35
CA ALA A 118 13.27 10.39 -10.73
C ALA A 118 12.27 9.76 -11.71
N PHE A 119 11.84 8.52 -11.43
CA PHE A 119 10.87 7.79 -12.27
C PHE A 119 9.51 8.50 -12.30
N GLN A 120 8.99 8.90 -11.14
CA GLN A 120 7.73 9.63 -11.07
C GLN A 120 7.80 10.95 -11.85
N LYS A 121 8.92 11.68 -11.77
CA LYS A 121 9.14 12.91 -12.55
C LYS A 121 9.16 12.64 -14.07
N ILE A 122 9.84 11.58 -14.49
CA ILE A 122 9.86 11.14 -15.89
C ILE A 122 8.44 10.81 -16.37
N ALA A 123 7.72 9.96 -15.63
CA ALA A 123 6.37 9.51 -15.99
C ALA A 123 5.40 10.70 -16.17
N ARG A 124 5.39 11.63 -15.21
CA ARG A 124 4.54 12.83 -15.30
C ARG A 124 4.89 13.70 -16.50
N HIS A 125 6.16 13.88 -16.80
CA HIS A 125 6.58 14.68 -17.94
C HIS A 125 6.17 14.06 -19.26
N LEU A 126 6.50 12.78 -19.49
CA LEU A 126 6.16 12.08 -20.73
C LEU A 126 4.64 12.00 -20.93
N ALA A 127 3.89 11.80 -19.85
CA ALA A 127 2.43 11.81 -19.92
C ALA A 127 1.87 13.22 -20.24
N THR A 128 2.47 14.28 -19.67
CA THR A 128 2.08 15.67 -19.96
C THR A 128 2.38 16.04 -21.41
N GLU A 129 3.53 15.62 -21.95
CA GLU A 129 3.85 15.80 -23.37
C GLU A 129 2.83 15.10 -24.27
N ALA A 130 2.48 13.85 -23.96
CA ALA A 130 1.45 13.12 -24.70
C ALA A 130 0.08 13.82 -24.68
N VAL A 131 -0.32 14.41 -23.54
CA VAL A 131 -1.55 15.22 -23.47
C VAL A 131 -1.45 16.48 -24.33
N HIS A 132 -0.32 17.19 -24.32
CA HIS A 132 -0.10 18.36 -25.18
C HIS A 132 -0.14 18.03 -26.67
N GLU A 133 0.26 16.82 -27.05
CA GLU A 133 0.12 16.27 -28.41
C GLU A 133 -1.33 15.83 -28.73
N GLY A 134 -2.26 15.92 -27.77
CA GLY A 134 -3.64 15.44 -27.91
C GLY A 134 -3.81 13.93 -27.78
N ASN A 135 -2.75 13.20 -27.40
CA ASN A 135 -2.74 11.75 -27.28
C ASN A 135 -2.98 11.30 -25.83
N PHE A 136 -4.24 11.38 -25.40
CA PHE A 136 -4.65 10.91 -24.08
C PHE A 136 -4.44 9.41 -23.85
N GLU A 137 -4.58 8.58 -24.89
CA GLU A 137 -4.36 7.14 -24.80
C GLU A 137 -2.93 6.82 -24.35
N ARG A 138 -1.93 7.45 -25.00
CA ARG A 138 -0.52 7.32 -24.64
C ARG A 138 -0.25 7.86 -23.23
N ALA A 139 -0.83 9.00 -22.87
CA ALA A 139 -0.69 9.57 -21.54
C ALA A 139 -1.20 8.60 -20.45
N PHE A 140 -2.38 8.01 -20.64
CA PHE A 140 -2.93 7.05 -19.70
C PHE A 140 -2.14 5.75 -19.65
N ALA A 141 -1.60 5.26 -20.77
CA ALA A 141 -0.72 4.08 -20.78
C ALA A 141 0.53 4.31 -19.92
N ILE A 142 1.15 5.49 -20.04
CA ILE A 142 2.32 5.89 -19.23
C ILE A 142 1.94 5.94 -17.75
N LEU A 143 0.86 6.66 -17.40
CA LEU A 143 0.45 6.82 -16.00
C LEU A 143 -0.03 5.52 -15.35
N LYS A 144 -0.70 4.63 -16.10
CA LYS A 144 -1.09 3.29 -15.62
C LYS A 144 0.13 2.45 -15.28
N ARG A 145 1.10 2.36 -16.19
CA ARG A 145 2.36 1.66 -15.89
C ARG A 145 3.06 2.28 -14.67
N ALA A 146 3.05 3.61 -14.58
CA ALA A 146 3.70 4.28 -13.47
C ALA A 146 3.01 4.02 -12.12
N ILE A 147 1.68 3.92 -12.07
CA ILE A 147 0.97 3.57 -10.82
C ILE A 147 1.08 2.08 -10.46
N ASP A 148 1.21 1.20 -11.46
CA ASP A 148 1.47 -0.22 -11.20
C ASP A 148 2.84 -0.43 -10.52
N LEU A 149 3.82 0.40 -10.87
CA LEU A 149 5.17 0.36 -10.29
C LEU A 149 5.32 1.20 -9.01
N GLU A 150 4.63 2.34 -8.92
CA GLU A 150 4.67 3.27 -7.79
C GLU A 150 3.26 3.60 -7.26
N PRO A 151 2.56 2.64 -6.60
CA PRO A 151 1.13 2.75 -6.26
C PRO A 151 0.77 3.90 -5.30
N GLU A 152 1.75 4.43 -4.59
CA GLU A 152 1.57 5.47 -3.57
C GLU A 152 1.91 6.88 -4.07
N SER A 153 2.20 7.05 -5.37
CA SER A 153 2.48 8.37 -5.94
C SER A 153 1.20 9.20 -6.06
N ASP A 154 0.98 10.08 -5.09
CA ASP A 154 -0.11 11.04 -5.07
C ASP A 154 -0.12 11.95 -6.32
N GLN A 155 1.04 12.37 -6.80
CA GLN A 155 1.18 13.22 -7.98
C GLN A 155 0.76 12.49 -9.28
N ILE A 156 1.06 11.20 -9.41
CA ILE A 156 0.62 10.40 -10.57
C ILE A 156 -0.90 10.16 -10.51
N LEU A 157 -1.41 9.78 -9.34
CA LEU A 157 -2.84 9.59 -9.13
C LEU A 157 -3.64 10.88 -9.36
N ALA A 158 -3.09 12.03 -8.98
CA ALA A 158 -3.68 13.33 -9.24
C ALA A 158 -3.84 13.64 -10.74
N LEU A 159 -2.85 13.27 -11.55
CA LEU A 159 -2.93 13.41 -13.01
C LEU A 159 -3.95 12.44 -13.61
N LEU A 160 -3.94 11.17 -13.17
CA LEU A 160 -4.94 10.18 -13.58
C LEU A 160 -6.36 10.64 -13.27
N LEU A 161 -6.60 11.19 -12.07
CA LEU A 161 -7.90 11.71 -11.67
C LEU A 161 -8.33 12.90 -12.54
N ARG A 162 -7.46 13.92 -12.68
CA ARG A 162 -7.77 15.13 -13.48
C ARG A 162 -8.07 14.77 -14.92
N TRP A 163 -7.11 14.14 -15.59
CA TRP A 163 -7.22 13.88 -17.02
C TRP A 163 -8.26 12.81 -17.31
N GLY A 164 -8.39 11.79 -16.45
CA GLY A 164 -9.44 10.79 -16.57
C GLY A 164 -10.82 11.41 -16.48
N SER A 165 -11.04 12.33 -15.54
CA SER A 165 -12.30 13.07 -15.42
C SER A 165 -12.57 13.96 -16.63
N THR A 166 -11.55 14.62 -17.20
CA THR A 166 -11.70 15.48 -18.38
C THR A 166 -11.94 14.67 -19.66
N ALA A 167 -11.29 13.53 -19.82
CA ALA A 167 -11.40 12.66 -20.99
C ALA A 167 -12.63 11.73 -20.96
N GLY A 168 -13.39 11.72 -19.86
CA GLY A 168 -14.56 10.84 -19.70
C GLY A 168 -14.23 9.40 -19.27
N GLU A 169 -12.96 9.11 -18.96
CA GLU A 169 -12.45 7.83 -18.44
C GLU A 169 -12.86 7.63 -16.97
N THR A 170 -14.16 7.47 -16.76
CA THR A 170 -14.80 7.56 -15.43
C THR A 170 -14.30 6.48 -14.46
N ASP A 171 -14.04 5.27 -14.95
CA ASP A 171 -13.56 4.17 -14.10
C ASP A 171 -12.13 4.40 -13.64
N LEU A 172 -11.26 4.91 -14.52
CA LEU A 172 -9.89 5.26 -14.20
C LEU A 172 -9.84 6.43 -13.21
N ALA A 173 -10.62 7.47 -13.44
CA ALA A 173 -10.75 8.61 -12.53
C ALA A 173 -11.24 8.14 -11.15
N ARG A 174 -12.23 7.24 -11.10
CA ARG A 174 -12.75 6.69 -9.84
C ARG A 174 -11.71 5.85 -9.10
N GLN A 175 -10.96 5.00 -9.80
CA GLN A 175 -9.88 4.20 -9.19
C GLN A 175 -8.81 5.12 -8.59
N ALA A 176 -8.39 6.14 -9.34
CA ALA A 176 -7.43 7.13 -8.84
C ALA A 176 -7.95 7.90 -7.62
N ALA A 177 -9.23 8.29 -7.61
CA ALA A 177 -9.84 8.95 -6.46
C ALA A 177 -9.87 8.06 -5.21
N PHE A 178 -10.18 6.77 -5.34
CA PHE A 178 -10.13 5.85 -4.19
C PHE A 178 -8.70 5.68 -3.64
N ALA A 179 -7.70 5.58 -4.53
CA ALA A 179 -6.30 5.47 -4.12
C ALA A 179 -5.80 6.75 -3.41
N LEU A 180 -6.09 7.93 -3.97
CA LEU A 180 -5.77 9.22 -3.34
C LEU A 180 -6.43 9.37 -1.97
N ARG A 181 -7.71 9.00 -1.87
CA ARG A 181 -8.41 9.03 -0.58
C ARG A 181 -7.69 8.17 0.46
N ARG A 182 -7.24 6.95 0.09
CA ARG A 182 -6.51 6.07 1.00
C ARG A 182 -5.23 6.73 1.51
N ILE A 183 -4.44 7.32 0.60
CA ILE A 183 -3.19 8.02 0.94
C ILE A 183 -3.48 9.22 1.87
N TRP A 184 -4.49 10.02 1.56
CA TRP A 184 -4.82 11.22 2.34
C TRP A 184 -5.45 10.91 3.69
N CYS A 185 -6.16 9.78 3.84
CA CYS A 185 -6.66 9.34 5.15
C CYS A 185 -5.53 9.03 6.13
N THR A 186 -4.35 8.65 5.65
CA THR A 186 -3.16 8.37 6.47
C THR A 186 -2.21 9.56 6.56
N ALA A 187 -2.41 10.60 5.75
CA ALA A 187 -1.54 11.78 5.71
C ALA A 187 -1.97 12.83 6.75
N LEU A 188 -0.98 13.52 7.32
CA LEU A 188 -1.23 14.66 8.21
C LEU A 188 -1.77 15.88 7.44
N GLU A 189 -1.45 16.00 6.14
CA GLU A 189 -1.84 17.12 5.28
C GLU A 189 -2.20 16.64 3.87
N ILE A 190 -3.24 17.27 3.28
CA ILE A 190 -3.69 17.00 1.91
C ILE A 190 -2.86 17.84 0.93
N GLN A 191 -2.13 17.18 0.03
CA GLN A 191 -1.23 17.84 -0.94
C GLN A 191 -1.95 18.50 -2.13
N HIS A 192 -3.15 18.03 -2.48
CA HIS A 192 -3.92 18.52 -3.64
C HIS A 192 -5.39 18.78 -3.29
N PRO A 193 -5.69 19.78 -2.43
CA PRO A 193 -7.07 20.08 -2.01
C PRO A 193 -7.97 20.51 -3.19
N ASP A 194 -7.38 21.00 -4.27
CA ASP A 194 -8.05 21.37 -5.51
C ASP A 194 -8.69 20.19 -6.26
N LEU A 195 -8.31 18.95 -5.92
CA LEU A 195 -8.92 17.74 -6.48
C LEU A 195 -10.21 17.32 -5.75
N LEU A 196 -10.50 17.85 -4.56
CA LEU A 196 -11.67 17.45 -3.77
C LEU A 196 -12.98 17.54 -4.57
N PRO A 197 -13.27 18.62 -5.33
CA PRO A 197 -14.49 18.68 -6.14
C PRO A 197 -14.54 17.61 -7.24
N ILE A 198 -13.39 17.27 -7.83
CA ILE A 198 -13.31 16.22 -8.86
C ILE A 198 -13.58 14.86 -8.21
N MET A 199 -12.97 14.58 -7.06
CA MET A 199 -13.21 13.35 -6.29
C MET A 199 -14.68 13.21 -5.89
N GLU A 200 -15.32 14.28 -5.42
CA GLU A 200 -16.75 14.30 -5.07
C GLU A 200 -17.65 13.98 -6.26
N SER A 201 -17.26 14.41 -7.47
CA SER A 201 -18.04 14.14 -8.69
C SER A 201 -17.90 12.72 -9.25
N VAL A 202 -16.74 12.08 -9.06
CA VAL A 202 -16.47 10.73 -9.61
C VAL A 202 -16.75 9.60 -8.61
N LEU A 203 -16.74 9.91 -7.32
CA LEU A 203 -17.01 8.96 -6.24
C LEU A 203 -18.51 8.90 -5.90
N PRO A 204 -19.00 7.79 -5.35
CA PRO A 204 -20.39 7.70 -4.88
C PRO A 204 -20.70 8.75 -3.79
N PRO A 205 -21.94 9.26 -3.69
CA PRO A 205 -22.35 10.15 -2.61
C PRO A 205 -22.01 9.57 -1.23
N GLY A 206 -21.37 10.37 -0.37
CA GLY A 206 -20.90 9.93 0.95
C GLY A 206 -19.56 9.17 0.95
N ALA A 207 -18.92 8.99 -0.20
CA ALA A 207 -17.55 8.46 -0.24
C ALA A 207 -16.50 9.49 0.21
N MET A 208 -16.79 10.79 0.06
CA MET A 208 -15.90 11.90 0.44
C MET A 208 -16.13 12.44 1.84
N THR A 209 -17.07 11.89 2.62
CA THR A 209 -17.20 12.28 4.03
C THR A 209 -15.95 11.84 4.79
N GLN A 210 -14.93 12.70 4.78
CA GLN A 210 -14.04 12.90 5.91
C GLN A 210 -14.94 13.37 7.05
N THR A 211 -15.17 12.49 8.00
CA THR A 211 -15.30 12.96 9.36
C THR A 211 -13.93 12.88 9.97
N ASP A 212 -13.57 13.87 10.77
CA ASP A 212 -12.46 13.81 11.71
C ASP A 212 -12.58 12.62 12.69
N SER A 213 -13.73 11.94 12.69
CA SER A 213 -13.95 10.69 13.38
C SER A 213 -13.37 9.51 12.59
N PRO A 214 -12.53 8.66 13.22
CA PRO A 214 -12.07 7.43 12.58
C PRO A 214 -13.28 6.60 12.12
N THR A 215 -13.16 5.94 10.96
CA THR A 215 -14.13 4.91 10.61
C THR A 215 -13.92 3.74 11.56
N LEU A 216 -14.87 3.52 12.46
CA LEU A 216 -14.80 2.46 13.46
C LEU A 216 -15.74 1.33 13.07
N ALA A 217 -15.34 0.11 13.42
CA ALA A 217 -16.19 -1.06 13.36
C ALA A 217 -16.91 -1.23 14.70
N ALA A 218 -18.23 -1.15 14.70
CA ALA A 218 -19.07 -1.44 15.85
C ALA A 218 -19.59 -2.88 15.77
N CYS A 219 -19.35 -3.67 16.81
CA CYS A 219 -20.01 -4.94 17.05
C CYS A 219 -21.25 -4.68 17.91
N VAL A 220 -22.43 -4.74 17.32
CA VAL A 220 -23.71 -4.46 17.99
C VAL A 220 -24.37 -5.78 18.38
N VAL A 221 -24.76 -5.90 19.63
CA VAL A 221 -25.43 -7.07 20.19
C VAL A 221 -26.83 -6.72 20.70
N ASP A 222 -27.69 -7.72 20.87
CA ASP A 222 -29.00 -7.49 21.49
C ASP A 222 -28.91 -7.28 23.01
N SER A 223 -30.01 -6.79 23.57
CA SER A 223 -30.11 -6.42 24.98
C SER A 223 -29.89 -7.59 25.93
N SER A 224 -30.17 -8.84 25.53
CA SER A 224 -29.89 -10.01 26.37
C SER A 224 -28.40 -10.33 26.46
N THR A 225 -27.63 -10.05 25.40
CA THR A 225 -26.18 -10.27 25.37
C THR A 225 -25.37 -9.06 25.87
N ALA A 226 -25.95 -7.85 25.84
CA ALA A 226 -25.29 -6.61 26.25
C ALA A 226 -24.59 -6.66 27.63
N PRO A 227 -25.17 -7.28 28.70
CA PRO A 227 -24.50 -7.37 30.00
C PRO A 227 -23.15 -8.12 29.97
N HIS A 228 -22.96 -9.04 29.02
CA HIS A 228 -21.73 -9.82 28.86
C HIS A 228 -20.72 -9.17 27.93
N LEU A 229 -21.15 -8.23 27.08
CA LEU A 229 -20.32 -7.57 26.09
C LEU A 229 -19.10 -6.88 26.70
N ALA A 230 -19.24 -6.31 27.90
CA ALA A 230 -18.16 -5.65 28.61
C ALA A 230 -17.01 -6.59 29.01
N SER A 231 -17.31 -7.87 29.26
CA SER A 231 -16.29 -8.87 29.53
C SER A 231 -15.53 -9.21 28.25
N TYR A 232 -16.26 -9.47 27.17
CA TYR A 232 -15.64 -9.81 25.89
C TYR A 232 -14.85 -8.63 25.31
N ALA A 233 -15.38 -7.40 25.37
CA ALA A 233 -14.69 -6.22 24.88
C ALA A 233 -13.31 -6.04 25.57
N ARG A 234 -13.23 -6.24 26.89
CA ARG A 234 -11.96 -6.15 27.63
C ARG A 234 -10.92 -7.18 27.18
N GLU A 235 -11.34 -8.40 26.87
CA GLU A 235 -10.44 -9.45 26.39
C GLU A 235 -9.78 -9.09 25.05
N TYR A 236 -10.49 -8.35 24.19
CA TYR A 236 -10.00 -7.90 22.89
C TYR A 236 -9.45 -6.46 22.88
N GLY A 237 -9.32 -5.83 24.06
CA GLY A 237 -8.86 -4.44 24.16
C GLY A 237 -9.79 -3.43 23.47
N LEU A 238 -11.10 -3.70 23.45
CA LEU A 238 -12.11 -2.89 22.79
C LEU A 238 -12.82 -1.96 23.76
N GLU A 239 -13.27 -0.83 23.22
CA GLU A 239 -14.06 0.15 23.96
C GLU A 239 -15.55 -0.18 23.84
N LEU A 240 -16.32 0.15 24.89
CA LEU A 240 -17.78 0.02 24.87
C LEU A 240 -18.42 1.34 24.44
N GLY A 241 -19.48 1.23 23.66
CA GLY A 241 -20.38 2.34 23.41
C GLY A 241 -21.05 2.82 24.69
N LYS A 242 -21.48 4.09 24.71
CA LYS A 242 -22.12 4.73 25.88
C LYS A 242 -23.27 3.93 26.50
N THR A 243 -24.02 3.21 25.67
CA THR A 243 -25.20 2.43 26.07
C THR A 243 -24.88 0.97 26.45
N GLY A 244 -23.63 0.52 26.23
CA GLY A 244 -23.18 -0.84 26.55
C GLY A 244 -23.67 -1.95 25.61
N ASP A 245 -24.46 -1.62 24.60
CA ASP A 245 -25.03 -2.55 23.60
C ASP A 245 -24.15 -2.72 22.34
N PHE A 246 -22.99 -2.05 22.29
CA PHE A 246 -22.00 -2.26 21.25
C PHE A 246 -20.56 -2.09 21.74
N ALA A 247 -19.63 -2.79 21.07
CA ALA A 247 -18.20 -2.65 21.25
C ALA A 247 -17.57 -2.05 19.98
N ILE A 248 -16.55 -1.22 20.16
CA ILE A 248 -15.93 -0.42 19.09
C ILE A 248 -14.50 -0.92 18.87
N ALA A 249 -14.15 -1.17 17.60
CA ALA A 249 -12.80 -1.52 17.18
C ALA A 249 -12.35 -0.66 15.99
N ALA A 250 -11.04 -0.50 15.82
CA ALA A 250 -10.46 0.16 14.65
C ALA A 250 -10.62 -0.68 13.37
N ASN A 251 -10.83 -2.00 13.48
CA ASN A 251 -10.86 -2.91 12.34
C ASN A 251 -12.02 -3.94 12.45
N PRO A 252 -12.83 -4.15 11.39
CA PRO A 252 -13.85 -5.20 11.30
C PRO A 252 -13.39 -6.63 11.59
N VAL A 253 -12.12 -6.96 11.36
CA VAL A 253 -11.56 -8.30 11.64
C VAL A 253 -11.63 -8.62 13.14
N ILE A 254 -11.36 -7.63 13.99
CA ILE A 254 -11.40 -7.80 15.45
C ILE A 254 -12.84 -7.99 15.92
N THR A 255 -13.78 -7.21 15.38
CA THR A 255 -15.20 -7.39 15.70
C THR A 255 -15.77 -8.71 15.18
N GLN A 256 -15.23 -9.27 14.09
CA GLN A 256 -15.59 -10.61 13.64
C GLN A 256 -15.11 -11.69 14.61
N LYS A 257 -13.87 -11.61 15.12
CA LYS A 257 -13.37 -12.55 16.14
C LYS A 257 -14.22 -12.50 17.41
N LEU A 258 -14.52 -11.29 17.87
CA LEU A 258 -15.44 -11.04 18.97
C LEU A 258 -16.81 -11.67 18.71
N SER A 259 -17.39 -11.47 17.51
CA SER A 259 -18.70 -12.03 17.15
C SER A 259 -18.73 -13.56 17.21
N LYS A 260 -17.66 -14.22 16.75
CA LYS A 260 -17.51 -15.69 16.81
C LYS A 260 -17.47 -16.16 18.27
N GLN A 261 -16.78 -15.44 19.15
CA GLN A 261 -16.74 -15.77 20.58
C GLN A 261 -18.07 -15.55 21.28
N ILE A 262 -18.78 -14.47 20.95
CA ILE A 262 -20.11 -14.20 21.49
C ILE A 262 -21.07 -15.31 21.07
N LEU A 263 -21.13 -15.68 19.79
CA LEU A 263 -22.01 -16.75 19.31
C LEU A 263 -21.69 -18.13 19.89
N ARG A 264 -20.42 -18.40 20.24
CA ARG A 264 -20.04 -19.65 20.92
C ARG A 264 -20.66 -19.77 22.31
N ASN A 265 -20.77 -18.65 23.03
CA ASN A 265 -21.27 -18.61 24.40
C ASN A 265 -22.77 -18.24 24.49
N HIS A 266 -23.27 -17.55 23.47
CA HIS A 266 -24.64 -17.06 23.34
C HIS A 266 -25.15 -17.36 21.91
N PRO A 267 -25.52 -18.62 21.60
CA PRO A 267 -25.95 -19.03 20.25
C PRO A 267 -27.19 -18.30 19.75
N GLU A 268 -27.99 -17.72 20.64
CA GLU A 268 -29.17 -16.91 20.34
C GLU A 268 -28.87 -15.45 20.02
N ALA A 269 -27.62 -15.00 20.22
CA ALA A 269 -27.23 -13.61 20.04
C ALA A 269 -27.47 -13.14 18.61
N ARG A 270 -27.92 -11.90 18.48
CA ARG A 270 -28.07 -11.18 17.20
C ARG A 270 -26.91 -10.23 17.05
N ILE A 271 -26.06 -10.42 16.04
CA ILE A 271 -24.85 -9.61 15.88
C ILE A 271 -24.86 -8.85 14.57
N LEU A 272 -24.59 -7.55 14.64
CA LEU A 272 -24.33 -6.70 13.48
C LEU A 272 -22.95 -6.05 13.61
N ILE A 273 -22.08 -6.28 12.63
CA ILE A 273 -20.81 -5.60 12.47
C ILE A 273 -21.00 -4.45 11.48
N ALA A 274 -20.94 -3.22 11.98
CA ALA A 274 -21.14 -2.02 11.18
C ALA A 274 -19.86 -1.19 11.13
N MET A 275 -19.34 -0.94 9.93
CA MET A 275 -18.41 0.17 9.73
C MET A 275 -19.20 1.47 9.64
N GLN A 276 -18.92 2.38 10.58
CA GLN A 276 -19.43 3.73 10.56
C GLN A 276 -18.32 4.71 10.85
N ILE A 277 -18.43 5.84 10.19
CA ILE A 277 -17.88 7.09 10.67
C ILE A 277 -18.65 7.47 11.94
N MET A 278 -17.97 7.52 13.09
CA MET A 278 -18.60 7.93 14.34
C MET A 278 -17.59 8.39 15.38
N ASP A 279 -17.94 9.42 16.15
CA ASP A 279 -17.26 9.71 17.41
C ASP A 279 -17.53 8.56 18.39
N ARG A 280 -16.50 8.13 19.13
CA ARG A 280 -16.61 7.09 20.17
C ARG A 280 -17.66 7.43 21.23
N ASN A 281 -17.94 8.71 21.40
CA ASN A 281 -18.92 9.25 22.33
C ASN A 281 -20.32 9.43 21.72
N GLU A 282 -20.54 9.13 20.45
CA GLU A 282 -21.85 9.25 19.83
C GLU A 282 -22.65 7.94 19.89
N PRO A 283 -23.98 8.01 20.05
CA PRO A 283 -24.82 6.83 19.95
C PRO A 283 -24.83 6.28 18.52
N LEU A 284 -24.99 4.97 18.36
CA LEU A 284 -25.18 4.36 17.05
C LEU A 284 -26.30 5.05 16.26
N SER A 285 -26.04 5.26 14.97
CA SER A 285 -27.04 5.79 14.05
C SER A 285 -28.35 4.98 14.10
N LYS A 286 -29.48 5.67 13.95
CA LYS A 286 -30.82 5.06 14.03
C LYS A 286 -30.98 3.89 13.05
N TRP A 287 -30.34 3.97 11.88
CA TRP A 287 -30.41 2.92 10.87
C TRP A 287 -29.68 1.65 11.31
N VAL A 288 -28.51 1.74 11.97
CA VAL A 288 -27.79 0.56 12.49
C VAL A 288 -28.63 -0.17 13.52
N ARG A 289 -29.21 0.57 14.48
CA ARG A 289 -30.10 0.01 15.50
C ARG A 289 -31.33 -0.66 14.87
N ASN A 290 -31.95 -0.03 13.88
CA ASN A 290 -33.08 -0.62 13.15
C ASN A 290 -32.67 -1.88 12.37
N TYR A 291 -31.47 -1.89 11.78
CA TYR A 291 -31.00 -3.02 11.00
C TYR A 291 -30.64 -4.21 11.88
N HIS A 292 -29.98 -3.95 13.01
CA HIS A 292 -29.65 -4.95 14.03
C HIS A 292 -30.91 -5.68 14.53
N ARG A 293 -32.02 -4.97 14.75
CA ARG A 293 -33.31 -5.59 15.10
C ARG A 293 -33.85 -6.59 14.07
N SER A 294 -33.43 -6.46 12.81
CA SER A 294 -33.82 -7.38 11.72
C SER A 294 -32.93 -8.61 11.61
N VAL A 295 -31.82 -8.67 12.34
CA VAL A 295 -30.94 -9.84 12.42
C VAL A 295 -31.65 -10.96 13.17
N LYS A 296 -31.61 -12.18 12.62
CA LYS A 296 -32.21 -13.34 13.29
C LYS A 296 -31.29 -13.85 14.41
N PRO A 297 -31.85 -14.48 15.46
CA PRO A 297 -31.05 -15.14 16.48
C PRO A 297 -30.02 -16.11 15.88
N GLY A 298 -28.78 -16.04 16.37
CA GLY A 298 -27.68 -16.89 15.92
C GLY A 298 -27.03 -16.47 14.60
N GLU A 299 -27.42 -15.34 14.02
CA GLU A 299 -26.80 -14.81 12.81
C GLU A 299 -25.85 -13.65 13.11
N THR A 300 -24.74 -13.60 12.35
CA THR A 300 -23.87 -12.42 12.27
C THR A 300 -24.04 -11.77 10.90
N TRP A 301 -24.31 -10.47 10.91
CA TRP A 301 -24.46 -9.66 9.72
C TRP A 301 -23.39 -8.57 9.67
N VAL A 302 -23.01 -8.15 8.46
CA VAL A 302 -22.02 -7.11 8.23
C VAL A 302 -22.56 -6.05 7.27
N THR A 303 -22.22 -4.78 7.48
CA THR A 303 -22.48 -3.73 6.49
C THR A 303 -21.56 -3.90 5.28
N ARG A 304 -21.88 -3.28 4.14
CA ARG A 304 -21.05 -3.38 2.93
C ARG A 304 -19.59 -3.02 3.14
N GLY A 305 -19.31 -1.94 3.88
CA GLY A 305 -17.94 -1.54 4.20
C GLY A 305 -17.21 -2.61 4.99
N ALA A 306 -17.84 -3.10 6.07
CA ALA A 306 -17.27 -4.17 6.90
C ALA A 306 -17.04 -5.46 6.09
N GLY A 307 -17.99 -5.85 5.26
CA GLY A 307 -17.88 -7.05 4.42
C GLY A 307 -16.72 -6.99 3.43
N ALA A 308 -16.47 -5.83 2.80
CA ALA A 308 -15.34 -5.66 1.90
C ALA A 308 -13.99 -5.87 2.62
N VAL A 309 -13.83 -5.29 3.81
CA VAL A 309 -12.63 -5.45 4.64
C VAL A 309 -12.44 -6.90 5.09
N LEU A 310 -13.53 -7.58 5.47
CA LEU A 310 -13.45 -8.99 5.88
C LEU A 310 -13.04 -9.93 4.75
N LEU A 311 -13.55 -9.71 3.53
CA LEU A 311 -13.17 -10.53 2.37
C LEU A 311 -11.70 -10.36 1.97
N ASP A 312 -11.13 -9.18 2.21
CA ASP A 312 -9.72 -8.87 1.92
C ASP A 312 -8.77 -9.53 2.94
N HIS A 313 -9.23 -9.73 4.18
CA HIS A 313 -8.41 -10.25 5.27
C HIS A 313 -8.59 -11.75 5.56
N ASP A 314 -9.69 -12.37 5.16
CA ASP A 314 -9.98 -13.79 5.43
C ASP A 314 -10.68 -14.45 4.23
N GLU A 315 -9.91 -15.17 3.41
CA GLU A 315 -10.38 -15.90 2.23
C GLU A 315 -11.43 -16.97 2.56
N SER A 316 -11.52 -17.41 3.82
CA SER A 316 -12.55 -18.36 4.26
C SER A 316 -13.91 -17.69 4.52
N THR A 317 -13.95 -16.36 4.65
CA THR A 317 -15.20 -15.62 4.85
C THR A 317 -16.11 -15.79 3.64
N ARG A 318 -17.35 -16.21 3.89
CA ARG A 318 -18.40 -16.33 2.87
C ARG A 318 -19.54 -15.39 3.22
N LEU A 319 -19.97 -14.58 2.26
CA LEU A 319 -21.00 -13.57 2.46
C LEU A 319 -22.24 -13.88 1.60
N GLN A 320 -23.41 -13.92 2.23
CA GLN A 320 -24.70 -14.05 1.53
C GLN A 320 -25.38 -12.68 1.42
N VAL A 321 -25.78 -12.30 0.20
CA VAL A 321 -26.39 -11.00 -0.12
C VAL A 321 -27.86 -10.98 0.30
N ARG A 322 -28.31 -9.88 0.93
CA ARG A 322 -29.73 -9.57 1.12
C ARG A 322 -30.31 -8.86 -0.10
N GLU A 323 -31.60 -9.04 -0.38
CA GLU A 323 -32.36 -8.38 -1.47
C GLU A 323 -32.14 -6.86 -1.58
N ASN A 324 -31.81 -6.16 -0.50
CA ASN A 324 -31.57 -4.71 -0.49
C ASN A 324 -30.10 -4.28 -0.67
N ARG A 325 -29.16 -5.21 -0.89
CA ARG A 325 -27.71 -4.99 -1.16
C ARG A 325 -26.92 -4.13 -0.14
N LYS A 326 -27.47 -3.84 1.04
CA LYS A 326 -26.82 -2.95 2.03
C LYS A 326 -26.03 -3.68 3.12
N CYS A 327 -26.40 -4.92 3.43
CA CYS A 327 -25.69 -5.77 4.38
C CYS A 327 -25.62 -7.21 3.87
N TYR A 328 -24.68 -7.96 4.42
CA TYR A 328 -24.39 -9.34 4.07
C TYR A 328 -24.47 -10.20 5.34
N ARG A 329 -24.99 -11.41 5.22
CA ARG A 329 -24.90 -12.41 6.28
C ARG A 329 -23.54 -13.11 6.16
N ILE A 330 -22.83 -13.25 7.27
CA ILE A 330 -21.65 -14.12 7.33
C ILE A 330 -22.15 -15.56 7.39
N LEU A 331 -21.74 -16.36 6.41
CA LEU A 331 -21.89 -17.82 6.45
C LEU A 331 -20.67 -18.35 7.21
N ALA A 332 -20.92 -19.02 8.33
CA ALA A 332 -19.89 -19.51 9.24
C ALA A 332 -18.94 -20.50 8.58
#